data_AF-A0A933VZM1-F1
#
_entry.id   AF-A0A933VZM1-F1
#
_cell.length_a   1.000
_cell.length_b   1.000
_cell.length_c   1.000
_cell.angle_alpha   90.00
_cell.angle_beta   90.00
_cell.angle_gamma   90.00
#
_symmetry.space_group_name_H-M   'P 1'
#
loop_
_entity.id
_entity.type
_entity.pdbx_description
1 polymer ?
#
loop_
_entity_poly.entity_id
_entity_poly.type
_entity_poly.pdbx_seq_one_letter_code
_entity_poly.pdbx_strand_id
1 'polypeptide(L)'
;MRIRNVLHKGLRRLIEEDDAGGIQAAIADKLRRMISFLQDMEREDELRTVPSWKAHKLSGDRKGTWSLFVTKNWRLTFRIDKDGIEIIDLDYEDYH
;
A
#
# COMPACT_ATOMS: atom_id res chain seq x y z
N MET A 1 -8.37 -7.53 -2.79
CA MET A 1 -7.45 -8.62 -2.39
C MET A 1 -7.31 -8.72 -0.87
N ARG A 2 -7.07 -9.91 -0.31
CA ARG A 2 -6.77 -10.03 1.13
C ARG A 2 -5.37 -9.49 1.44
N ILE A 3 -5.23 -8.72 2.53
CA ILE A 3 -3.92 -8.30 3.05
C ILE A 3 -3.44 -9.37 4.03
N ARG A 4 -2.32 -10.04 3.73
CA ARG A 4 -1.75 -11.12 4.56
C ARG A 4 -0.93 -10.57 5.71
N ASN A 5 -0.06 -9.58 5.44
CA ASN A 5 0.82 -8.98 6.44
C ASN A 5 1.12 -7.52 6.13
N VAL A 6 1.33 -6.74 7.19
CA VAL A 6 1.65 -5.31 7.16
C VAL A 6 2.94 -5.08 7.94
N LEU A 7 3.97 -4.52 7.30
CA LEU A 7 5.27 -4.24 7.91
C LEU A 7 5.23 -2.96 8.76
N HIS A 8 4.58 -1.90 8.26
CA HIS A 8 4.48 -0.64 8.99
C HIS A 8 3.51 -0.73 10.19
N LYS A 9 4.01 -0.48 11.40
CA LYS A 9 3.22 -0.60 12.64
C LYS A 9 2.00 0.34 12.69
N GLY A 10 2.17 1.60 12.28
CA GLY A 10 1.05 2.55 12.25
C GLY A 10 0.00 2.22 11.18
N LEU A 11 0.43 1.57 10.09
CA LEU A 11 -0.50 1.16 9.02
C LEU A 11 -1.27 -0.08 9.47
N ARG A 12 -0.61 -0.99 10.19
CA ARG A 12 -1.26 -2.15 10.80
C ARG A 12 -2.37 -1.73 11.77
N ARG A 13 -2.09 -0.78 12.67
CA ARG A 13 -3.11 -0.21 13.58
C ARG A 13 -4.28 0.41 12.84
N LEU A 14 -4.00 1.17 11.78
CA LEU A 14 -5.06 1.77 10.96
C LEU A 14 -5.97 0.71 10.31
N ILE A 15 -5.41 -0.44 9.93
CA ILE A 15 -6.16 -1.53 9.28
C ILE A 15 -6.94 -2.36 10.30
N GLU A 16 -6.33 -2.70 11.43
CA GLU A 16 -6.90 -3.63 12.41
C GLU A 16 -7.82 -2.95 13.42
N GLU A 17 -7.56 -1.68 13.76
CA GLU A 17 -8.19 -0.96 14.88
C GLU A 17 -8.87 0.35 14.44
N ASP A 18 -8.76 0.74 13.17
CA ASP A 18 -9.09 2.09 12.66
C ASP A 18 -8.38 3.24 13.42
N ASP A 19 -7.27 2.93 14.07
CA ASP A 19 -6.44 3.89 14.80
C ASP A 19 -5.36 4.49 13.89
N ALA A 20 -5.43 5.81 13.69
CA ALA A 20 -4.42 6.57 12.95
C ALA A 20 -3.14 6.87 13.77
N GLY A 21 -3.03 6.36 14.99
CA GLY A 21 -1.86 6.44 15.83
C GLY A 21 -0.61 5.87 15.15
N GLY A 22 0.38 6.74 14.91
CA GLY A 22 1.61 6.39 14.18
C GLY A 22 1.55 6.69 12.68
N ILE A 23 0.50 7.37 12.22
CA ILE A 23 0.36 7.93 10.87
C ILE A 23 0.17 9.45 10.99
N GLN A 24 0.65 10.21 10.00
CA GLN A 24 0.37 11.64 9.94
C GLN A 24 -1.12 11.89 9.69
N ALA A 25 -1.78 12.65 10.57
CA ALA A 25 -3.24 12.87 10.52
C ALA A 25 -3.74 13.34 9.14
N ALA A 26 -3.00 14.26 8.49
CA ALA A 26 -3.35 14.78 7.16
C ALA A 26 -3.36 13.72 6.04
N ILE A 27 -2.74 12.55 6.27
CA ILE A 27 -2.60 11.47 5.30
C ILE A 27 -3.46 10.25 5.66
N ALA A 28 -3.97 10.16 6.89
CA ALA A 28 -4.72 9.01 7.38
C ALA A 28 -5.90 8.64 6.46
N ASP A 29 -6.74 9.61 6.08
CA ASP A 29 -7.89 9.35 5.20
C ASP A 29 -7.48 8.95 3.79
N LYS A 30 -6.33 9.43 3.31
CA LYS A 30 -5.80 8.99 2.01
C LYS A 30 -5.36 7.52 2.10
N LEU A 31 -4.67 7.13 3.19
CA LEU A 31 -4.24 5.75 3.39
C LEU A 31 -5.44 4.82 3.57
N ARG A 32 -6.48 5.21 4.30
CA ARG A 32 -7.74 4.44 4.39
C ARG A 32 -8.32 4.16 3.00
N ARG A 33 -8.47 5.20 2.16
CA ARG A 33 -8.97 5.03 0.79
C ARG A 33 -8.09 4.11 -0.06
N MET A 34 -6.77 4.21 0.07
CA MET A 34 -5.84 3.33 -0.63
C MET A 34 -5.99 1.87 -0.15
N ILE A 35 -6.07 1.64 1.16
CA ILE A 35 -6.26 0.30 1.73
C ILE A 35 -7.59 -0.30 1.27
N SER A 36 -8.70 0.45 1.35
CA SER A 36 -10.00 -0.06 0.89
C SER A 36 -9.95 -0.46 -0.57
N PHE A 37 -9.36 0.37 -1.44
CA PHE A 37 -9.15 0.01 -2.85
C PHE A 37 -8.33 -1.28 -3.00
N LEU A 38 -7.25 -1.44 -2.25
CA LEU A 38 -6.41 -2.64 -2.27
C LEU A 38 -7.20 -3.90 -1.82
N GLN A 39 -8.12 -3.73 -0.88
CA GLN A 39 -9.01 -4.80 -0.40
C GLN A 39 -10.10 -5.16 -1.41
N ASP A 40 -10.55 -4.19 -2.21
CA ASP A 40 -11.62 -4.38 -3.20
C ASP A 40 -11.10 -4.84 -4.57
N MET A 41 -9.88 -4.48 -4.96
CA MET A 41 -9.37 -4.83 -6.29
C MET A 41 -9.22 -6.35 -6.49
N GLU A 42 -9.40 -6.79 -7.72
CA GLU A 42 -9.31 -8.20 -8.14
C GLU A 42 -8.04 -8.48 -8.97
N ARG A 43 -7.51 -7.46 -9.66
CA ARG A 43 -6.37 -7.58 -10.57
C ARG A 43 -5.34 -6.48 -10.33
N GLU A 44 -4.06 -6.82 -10.49
CA GLU A 44 -2.97 -5.87 -10.26
C GLU A 44 -3.00 -4.65 -11.20
N ASP A 45 -3.57 -4.78 -12.41
CA ASP A 45 -3.66 -3.68 -13.38
C ASP A 45 -4.61 -2.57 -12.91
N GLU A 46 -5.55 -2.87 -12.01
CA GLU A 46 -6.47 -1.87 -11.45
C GLU A 46 -5.73 -0.77 -10.69
N LEU A 47 -4.55 -1.05 -10.14
CA LEU A 47 -3.70 -0.04 -9.49
C LEU A 47 -3.37 1.14 -10.42
N ARG A 48 -3.36 0.93 -11.73
CA ARG A 48 -3.06 1.95 -12.74
C ARG A 48 -4.27 2.79 -13.11
N THR A 49 -5.48 2.40 -12.69
CA THR A 49 -6.72 3.14 -12.95
C THR A 49 -6.83 4.43 -12.12
N VAL A 50 -5.94 4.61 -11.12
CA VAL A 50 -5.82 5.82 -10.31
C VAL A 50 -4.50 6.54 -10.65
N PRO A 51 -4.48 7.46 -11.64
CA PRO A 51 -3.24 8.08 -12.12
C PRO A 51 -2.48 8.86 -11.05
N SER A 52 -3.20 9.45 -10.09
CA SER A 52 -2.61 10.24 -9.00
C SER A 52 -1.72 9.43 -8.06
N TRP A 53 -1.85 8.09 -8.04
CA TRP A 53 -0.99 7.20 -7.27
C TRP A 53 0.29 6.82 -7.99
N LYS A 54 0.44 7.15 -9.28
CA LYS A 54 1.68 6.90 -10.04
C LYS A 54 2.19 5.47 -9.88
N ALA A 55 1.28 4.50 -9.90
CA ALA A 55 1.57 3.10 -9.59
C ALA A 55 2.62 2.52 -10.56
N HIS A 56 3.70 1.96 -10.01
CA HIS A 56 4.74 1.30 -10.78
C HIS A 56 5.37 0.16 -9.99
N LYS A 57 5.96 -0.80 -10.71
CA LYS A 57 6.76 -1.86 -10.10
C LYS A 57 8.21 -1.38 -9.94
N LEU A 58 8.81 -1.68 -8.80
CA LEU A 58 10.21 -1.44 -8.52
C LEU A 58 11.09 -2.44 -9.29
N SER A 59 12.36 -2.08 -9.45
CA SER A 59 13.41 -2.86 -10.10
C SER A 59 14.54 -3.21 -9.14
N GLY A 60 15.55 -3.97 -9.61
CA GLY A 60 16.70 -4.38 -8.78
C GLY A 60 16.29 -5.37 -7.69
N ASP A 61 16.83 -5.18 -6.49
CA ASP A 61 16.61 -6.08 -5.35
C ASP A 61 15.16 -6.13 -4.86
N ARG A 62 14.36 -5.12 -5.22
CA ARG A 62 12.92 -5.03 -4.91
C ARG A 62 12.04 -5.35 -6.11
N LYS A 63 12.57 -6.05 -7.12
CA LYS A 63 11.82 -6.40 -8.35
C LYS A 63 10.52 -7.11 -8.01
N GLY A 64 9.42 -6.58 -8.56
CA GLY A 64 8.07 -7.13 -8.36
C GLY A 64 7.28 -6.49 -7.22
N THR A 65 7.91 -5.64 -6.40
CA THR A 65 7.21 -4.78 -5.43
C THR A 65 6.52 -3.64 -6.15
N TRP A 66 5.25 -3.42 -5.83
CA TRP A 66 4.49 -2.24 -6.23
C TRP A 66 4.84 -1.05 -5.35
N SER A 67 4.89 0.14 -5.94
CA SER A 67 5.05 1.42 -5.25
C SER A 67 3.99 2.41 -5.69
N LEU A 68 3.27 2.96 -4.72
CA LEU A 68 2.22 3.95 -4.92
C LEU A 68 2.60 5.24 -4.19
N PHE A 69 2.40 6.37 -4.87
CA PHE A 69 2.64 7.71 -4.36
C PHE A 69 1.60 8.11 -3.30
N VAL A 70 2.07 8.36 -2.07
CA VAL A 70 1.23 8.89 -0.99
C VAL A 70 1.39 10.41 -0.90
N THR A 71 2.56 10.91 -0.56
CA THR A 71 2.86 12.36 -0.50
C THR A 71 4.36 12.57 -0.48
N LYS A 72 4.87 13.65 -1.10
CA LYS A 72 6.32 13.98 -1.13
C LYS A 72 7.18 12.72 -1.39
N ASN A 73 7.95 12.28 -0.39
CA ASN A 73 8.82 11.11 -0.47
C ASN A 73 8.17 9.81 0.05
N TRP A 74 6.99 9.88 0.64
CA TRP A 74 6.30 8.71 1.19
C TRP A 74 5.65 7.85 0.12
N ARG A 75 5.83 6.54 0.24
CA ARG A 75 5.24 5.52 -0.63
C ARG A 75 4.50 4.47 0.18
N LEU A 76 3.42 3.95 -0.41
CA LEU A 76 2.80 2.71 0.01
C LEU A 76 3.38 1.62 -0.90
N THR A 77 4.04 0.63 -0.32
CA THR A 77 4.68 -0.45 -1.07
C THR A 77 4.17 -1.81 -0.62
N PHE A 78 4.11 -2.76 -1.55
CA PHE A 78 3.66 -4.12 -1.26
C PHE A 78 4.00 -5.05 -2.43
N ARG A 79 3.90 -6.36 -2.21
CA ARG A 79 3.92 -7.36 -3.29
C ARG A 79 2.54 -8.00 -3.42
N ILE A 80 2.24 -8.51 -4.61
CA ILE A 80 1.05 -9.33 -4.85
C ILE A 80 1.53 -10.77 -5.04
N ASP A 81 1.09 -11.65 -4.15
CA ASP A 81 1.27 -13.09 -4.27
C ASP A 81 0.30 -13.60 -5.36
N LYS A 82 0.85 -14.01 -6.51
CA LYS A 82 0.05 -14.39 -7.68
C LYS A 82 -0.72 -15.71 -7.48
N ASP A 83 -0.20 -16.58 -6.61
CA ASP A 83 -0.81 -17.88 -6.36
C ASP A 83 -1.96 -17.75 -5.34
N GLY A 84 -1.88 -16.75 -4.45
CA GLY A 84 -2.90 -16.49 -3.42
C GLY A 84 -3.89 -15.37 -3.72
N ILE A 85 -3.60 -14.48 -4.69
CA ILE A 85 -4.33 -13.21 -4.89
C ILE A 85 -4.35 -12.39 -3.58
N GLU A 86 -3.18 -12.32 -2.93
CA GLU A 86 -3.01 -11.64 -1.65
C GLU A 86 -1.96 -10.55 -1.73
N ILE A 87 -2.19 -9.47 -0.97
CA ILE A 87 -1.20 -8.43 -0.72
C ILE A 87 -0.32 -8.87 0.43
N ILE A 88 0.98 -8.91 0.18
CA ILE A 88 1.99 -9.26 1.18
C ILE A 88 2.99 -8.11 1.34
N ASP A 89 3.62 -8.05 2.51
CA ASP A 89 4.64 -7.06 2.84
C ASP A 89 4.17 -5.61 2.66
N LEU A 90 2.93 -5.30 3.07
CA LEU A 90 2.38 -3.95 2.95
C LEU A 90 3.13 -2.99 3.88
N ASP A 91 3.73 -1.94 3.31
CA ASP A 91 4.57 -1.00 4.04
C ASP A 91 4.26 0.46 3.66
N TYR A 92 4.57 1.38 4.58
CA TYR A 92 4.49 2.81 4.40
C TYR A 92 5.83 3.44 4.75
N GLU A 93 6.61 3.78 3.73
CA GLU A 93 8.02 4.10 3.87
C GLU A 93 8.41 5.43 3.21
N ASP A 94 9.41 6.09 3.78
CA ASP A 94 10.04 7.29 3.20
C ASP A 94 11.10 6.85 2.18
N TYR A 95 11.04 7.37 0.95
CA TYR A 95 11.98 7.07 -0.12
C TYR A 95 13.28 7.90 -0.04
N HIS A 96 13.76 8.27 1.14
CA HIS A 96 15.02 9.00 1.35
C HIS A 96 15.89 8.31 2.40
#